data_AF-A0A7U9RW32-F1
#
_entry.id   AF-A0A7U9RW32-F1
#
_cell.length_a   1.000
_cell.length_b   1.000
_cell.length_c   1.000
_cell.angle_alpha   90.00
_cell.angle_beta   90.00
_cell.angle_gamma   90.00
#
_symmetry.space_group_name_H-M   'P 1'
#
loop_
_entity.id
_entity.type
_entity.pdbx_description
1 polymer ?
#
loop_
_entity_poly.entity_id
_entity_poly.type
_entity_poly.pdbx_seq_one_letter_code
_entity_poly.pdbx_strand_id
1 'polypeptide(L)'
;MKKRVEKIKYICMMLLCVGVTFGCVSDQDTNLPLETSTNILVDQSEVVQTSNQEEEQKSSSQEETQEQTIQEGYSPERQMKQNEKIFYEEMEKQGIDQQTAEEYFQTLIEGNLFQDGEMALTGIRIDDIDKNGQKDMLVMVLDAQEMPFYGSGGLWFYINDDTPYCFSEEMCSYYGWFDIFWEDIDNDGNVEIVFSAQGTGCGAVGDSYKAIFKYRNSLTDNSKKHNIERMQLPSDFDEDYDCGIKIEVFQEPEKNQYSAFCPYFDETISFQAENIGEDLPNTARCVGSEVRGFYNLCAVEYNGKMVLQASEYLNGEGGTVHNVATAQFLITWKEDGTPEIIKWWIEEDKNISDS
;
A
#
# COMPACT_ATOMS: atom_id res chain seq x y z
N MET A 1 -27.65 -7.53 19.93
CA MET A 1 -28.35 -7.95 18.68
C MET A 1 -28.13 -7.01 17.50
N LYS A 2 -27.91 -5.69 17.68
CA LYS A 2 -27.51 -4.77 16.58
C LYS A 2 -26.16 -5.12 15.91
N LYS A 3 -25.13 -5.49 16.70
CA LYS A 3 -23.80 -5.91 16.20
C LYS A 3 -23.77 -7.16 15.29
N ARG A 4 -24.82 -7.99 15.28
CA ARG A 4 -24.89 -9.17 14.38
C ARG A 4 -25.49 -8.83 13.02
N VAL A 5 -26.23 -7.72 12.90
CA VAL A 5 -26.87 -7.31 11.64
C VAL A 5 -25.88 -6.55 10.75
N GLU A 6 -24.91 -5.84 11.33
CA GLU A 6 -23.80 -5.19 10.59
C GLU A 6 -22.83 -6.22 9.99
N LYS A 7 -22.49 -7.29 10.73
CA LYS A 7 -21.67 -8.40 10.21
C LYS A 7 -22.27 -9.10 8.98
N ILE A 8 -23.60 -9.20 8.89
CA ILE A 8 -24.27 -9.86 7.75
C ILE A 8 -24.29 -8.94 6.51
N LYS A 9 -24.38 -7.62 6.69
CA LYS A 9 -24.33 -6.66 5.58
C LYS A 9 -22.96 -6.67 4.87
N TYR A 10 -21.86 -6.74 5.63
CA TYR A 10 -20.51 -6.79 5.07
C TYR A 10 -20.21 -8.09 4.32
N ILE A 11 -20.68 -9.24 4.83
CA ILE A 11 -20.51 -10.54 4.15
C ILE A 11 -21.28 -10.57 2.81
N CYS A 12 -22.47 -9.97 2.75
CA CYS A 12 -23.24 -9.90 1.50
C CYS A 12 -22.61 -8.96 0.46
N MET A 13 -21.88 -7.92 0.87
CA MET A 13 -21.25 -6.98 -0.07
C MET A 13 -20.01 -7.60 -0.73
N MET A 14 -19.21 -8.39 0.02
CA MET A 14 -18.05 -9.10 -0.52
C MET A 14 -18.42 -10.25 -1.47
N LEU A 15 -19.56 -10.91 -1.28
CA LEU A 15 -20.01 -12.01 -2.14
C LEU A 15 -20.59 -11.54 -3.49
N LEU A 16 -21.00 -10.28 -3.63
CA LEU A 16 -21.53 -9.73 -4.89
C LEU A 16 -20.44 -9.46 -5.93
N CYS A 17 -19.17 -9.35 -5.54
CA CYS A 17 -18.05 -9.12 -6.45
C CYS A 17 -17.52 -10.40 -7.13
N VAL A 18 -18.01 -11.59 -6.76
CA VAL A 18 -17.50 -12.89 -7.27
C VAL A 18 -18.47 -13.56 -8.26
N GLY A 19 -19.60 -12.93 -8.60
CA GLY A 19 -20.67 -13.61 -9.33
C GLY A 19 -21.30 -12.84 -10.49
N VAL A 20 -20.55 -12.50 -11.54
CA VAL A 20 -21.14 -12.26 -12.88
C VAL A 20 -20.28 -12.93 -13.96
N THR A 21 -20.45 -14.23 -14.15
CA THR A 21 -20.05 -14.91 -15.38
C THR A 21 -21.13 -14.65 -16.44
N PHE A 22 -20.82 -13.87 -17.47
CA PHE A 22 -21.70 -13.73 -18.64
C PHE A 22 -21.69 -15.04 -19.44
N GLY A 23 -22.77 -15.83 -19.29
CA GLY A 23 -23.10 -16.92 -20.19
C GLY A 23 -23.80 -16.40 -21.44
N CYS A 24 -23.20 -16.60 -22.60
CA CYS A 24 -23.88 -16.46 -23.88
C CYS A 24 -24.97 -17.54 -24.00
N VAL A 25 -26.21 -17.12 -24.28
CA VAL A 25 -27.31 -17.98 -24.71
C VAL A 25 -27.87 -17.40 -26.01
N SER A 26 -27.88 -18.25 -27.04
CA SER A 26 -28.55 -18.00 -28.32
C SER A 26 -30.05 -18.27 -28.20
N ASP A 27 -30.88 -17.55 -28.95
CA ASP A 27 -31.64 -18.11 -30.08
C ASP A 27 -32.61 -17.09 -30.72
N GLN A 28 -32.56 -17.06 -32.06
CA GLN A 28 -33.66 -17.14 -33.07
C GLN A 28 -34.86 -16.17 -32.98
N ASP A 29 -35.51 -15.71 -34.06
CA ASP A 29 -35.43 -15.94 -35.51
C ASP A 29 -36.32 -14.91 -36.23
N THR A 30 -36.34 -14.99 -37.57
CA THR A 30 -37.34 -14.50 -38.56
C THR A 30 -36.90 -13.31 -39.42
N ASN A 31 -36.34 -13.57 -40.62
CA ASN A 31 -36.98 -13.79 -41.95
C ASN A 31 -37.18 -12.46 -42.72
N LEU A 32 -36.87 -12.22 -43.99
CA LEU A 32 -36.47 -12.92 -45.25
C LEU A 32 -36.29 -11.76 -46.31
N PRO A 33 -36.07 -11.97 -47.63
CA PRO A 33 -34.83 -12.30 -48.37
C PRO A 33 -34.48 -11.32 -49.53
N LEU A 34 -33.37 -11.57 -50.24
CA LEU A 34 -33.30 -11.92 -51.69
C LEU A 34 -32.12 -11.29 -52.49
N GLU A 35 -31.23 -12.19 -52.94
CA GLU A 35 -30.41 -12.24 -54.18
C GLU A 35 -29.36 -11.13 -54.48
N THR A 36 -28.17 -11.42 -55.04
CA THR A 36 -27.88 -12.30 -56.19
C THR A 36 -26.38 -12.74 -56.22
N SER A 37 -26.13 -14.05 -56.44
CA SER A 37 -25.11 -14.76 -57.26
C SER A 37 -23.59 -14.40 -57.16
N THR A 38 -22.59 -15.31 -57.23
CA THR A 38 -22.42 -16.50 -58.10
C THR A 38 -21.18 -17.36 -57.70
N ASN A 39 -21.30 -18.71 -57.76
CA ASN A 39 -20.35 -19.83 -58.11
C ASN A 39 -18.83 -19.76 -57.76
N ILE A 40 -18.19 -20.67 -56.99
CA ILE A 40 -17.92 -22.15 -57.11
C ILE A 40 -16.78 -22.56 -58.09
N LEU A 41 -15.59 -22.82 -57.48
CA LEU A 41 -14.60 -23.95 -57.57
C LEU A 41 -13.67 -24.26 -58.78
N VAL A 42 -12.57 -24.94 -58.38
CA VAL A 42 -11.55 -25.81 -59.08
C VAL A 42 -10.19 -25.12 -59.33
N ASP A 43 -8.96 -25.61 -59.04
CA ASP A 43 -8.31 -26.93 -58.78
C ASP A 43 -6.97 -26.73 -57.99
N GLN A 44 -6.59 -27.56 -56.99
CA GLN A 44 -5.64 -28.73 -56.97
C GLN A 44 -4.15 -28.53 -57.30
N SER A 45 -3.26 -28.96 -56.38
CA SER A 45 -2.24 -30.05 -56.49
C SER A 45 -1.31 -30.08 -55.24
N GLU A 46 -1.41 -31.09 -54.36
CA GLU A 46 -0.56 -32.30 -54.21
C GLU A 46 0.82 -32.13 -53.54
N VAL A 47 1.07 -32.81 -52.40
CA VAL A 47 2.02 -33.95 -52.22
C VAL A 47 2.12 -34.30 -50.71
N VAL A 48 2.06 -35.61 -50.41
CA VAL A 48 2.07 -36.25 -49.07
C VAL A 48 3.35 -37.08 -48.88
N GLN A 49 4.00 -36.92 -47.71
CA GLN A 49 4.87 -37.84 -46.92
C GLN A 49 6.14 -38.46 -47.59
N THR A 50 7.28 -38.74 -46.92
CA THR A 50 7.49 -39.51 -45.68
C THR A 50 8.97 -39.49 -45.21
N SER A 51 9.21 -39.72 -43.91
CA SER A 51 10.30 -40.50 -43.24
C SER A 51 11.79 -40.09 -43.30
N ASN A 52 12.41 -39.79 -42.14
CA ASN A 52 13.32 -40.71 -41.40
C ASN A 52 14.00 -40.05 -40.18
N GLN A 53 14.16 -40.84 -39.12
CA GLN A 53 15.01 -40.66 -37.93
C GLN A 53 16.50 -40.56 -38.35
N GLU A 54 17.50 -40.08 -37.59
CA GLU A 54 17.86 -40.28 -36.18
C GLU A 54 19.14 -39.45 -35.85
N GLU A 55 19.60 -39.52 -34.59
CA GLU A 55 20.86 -39.02 -33.99
C GLU A 55 20.87 -37.59 -33.41
N GLU A 56 20.64 -37.41 -32.10
CA GLU A 56 21.49 -37.73 -30.92
C GLU A 56 22.35 -36.52 -30.47
N GLN A 57 22.02 -35.89 -29.33
CA GLN A 57 22.83 -35.94 -28.10
C GLN A 57 22.42 -34.93 -27.00
N LYS A 58 22.11 -35.52 -25.83
CA LYS A 58 22.51 -35.17 -24.44
C LYS A 58 21.98 -33.86 -23.82
N SER A 59 21.13 -33.95 -22.76
CA SER A 59 21.47 -34.28 -21.35
C SER A 59 22.08 -33.06 -20.65
N SER A 60 21.67 -32.58 -19.47
CA SER A 60 20.96 -33.18 -18.32
C SER A 60 20.42 -32.07 -17.40
N SER A 61 19.25 -32.33 -16.81
CA SER A 61 18.96 -32.26 -15.36
C SER A 61 19.31 -31.01 -14.54
N GLN A 62 18.28 -30.36 -14.00
CA GLN A 62 18.13 -29.91 -12.61
C GLN A 62 16.67 -29.42 -12.49
N GLU A 63 15.73 -30.27 -12.08
CA GLU A 63 15.23 -30.30 -10.69
C GLU A 63 15.03 -28.89 -10.11
N GLU A 64 14.02 -28.18 -10.60
CA GLU A 64 13.36 -27.15 -9.79
C GLU A 64 12.51 -27.89 -8.76
N THR A 65 13.03 -27.94 -7.55
CA THR A 65 12.32 -28.32 -6.34
C THR A 65 11.14 -27.35 -6.17
N GLN A 66 9.98 -27.71 -6.73
CA GLN A 66 8.72 -27.25 -6.17
C GLN A 66 8.66 -27.82 -4.75
N GLU A 67 9.01 -27.00 -3.76
CA GLU A 67 8.53 -27.22 -2.40
C GLU A 67 7.00 -27.22 -2.48
N GLN A 68 6.44 -28.41 -2.67
CA GLN A 68 5.10 -28.70 -2.22
C GLN A 68 5.12 -28.52 -0.71
N THR A 69 4.85 -27.29 -0.26
CA THR A 69 4.44 -27.04 1.12
C THR A 69 3.15 -27.82 1.30
N ILE A 70 3.29 -29.05 1.81
CA ILE A 70 2.19 -29.73 2.46
C ILE A 70 1.66 -28.71 3.45
N GLN A 71 0.41 -28.28 3.29
CA GLN A 71 -0.31 -27.45 4.25
C GLN A 71 -0.46 -28.28 5.53
N GLU A 72 0.62 -28.41 6.28
CA GLU A 72 0.55 -28.84 7.65
C GLU A 72 -0.12 -27.69 8.41
N GLY A 73 -1.24 -27.99 9.08
CA GLY A 73 -2.00 -26.98 9.82
C GLY A 73 -1.14 -26.22 10.83
N TYR A 74 -1.59 -25.02 11.17
CA TYR A 74 -0.98 -24.17 12.19
C TYR A 74 -0.67 -24.96 13.48
N SER A 75 0.49 -24.69 14.07
CA SER A 75 0.92 -25.20 15.37
C SER A 75 1.74 -24.11 16.08
N PRO A 76 1.43 -23.75 17.33
CA PRO A 76 2.17 -22.72 18.07
C PRO A 76 3.67 -23.01 18.17
N GLU A 77 4.05 -24.27 18.44
CA GLU A 77 5.46 -24.68 18.52
C GLU A 77 6.22 -24.50 17.20
N ARG A 78 5.55 -24.70 16.07
CA ARG A 78 6.14 -24.49 14.74
C ARG A 78 6.23 -23.01 14.44
N GLN A 79 5.20 -22.24 14.79
CA GLN A 79 5.20 -20.79 14.63
C GLN A 79 6.34 -20.15 15.44
N MET A 80 6.59 -20.59 16.67
CA MET A 80 7.71 -20.11 17.47
C MET A 80 9.07 -20.35 16.80
N LYS A 81 9.29 -21.56 16.27
CA LYS A 81 10.53 -21.87 15.51
C LYS A 81 10.64 -21.04 14.24
N GLN A 82 9.52 -20.74 13.59
CA GLN A 82 9.48 -19.89 12.42
C GLN A 82 9.80 -18.43 12.78
N ASN A 83 9.25 -17.90 13.87
CA ASN A 83 9.56 -16.56 14.38
C ASN A 83 11.05 -16.43 14.71
N GLU A 84 11.63 -17.42 15.40
CA GLU A 84 13.07 -17.46 15.72
C GLU A 84 13.92 -17.43 14.43
N LYS A 85 13.59 -18.28 13.46
CA LYS A 85 14.29 -18.33 12.17
C LYS A 85 14.21 -16.99 11.43
N ILE A 86 13.00 -16.44 11.27
CA ILE A 86 12.78 -15.16 10.58
C ILE A 86 13.54 -14.04 11.30
N PHE A 87 13.49 -14.02 12.63
CA PHE A 87 14.19 -13.01 13.43
C PHE A 87 15.68 -12.99 13.12
N TYR A 88 16.38 -14.13 13.24
CA TYR A 88 17.82 -14.17 13.02
C TYR A 88 18.21 -13.92 11.56
N GLU A 89 17.39 -14.35 10.59
CA GLU A 89 17.59 -14.01 9.18
C GLU A 89 17.50 -12.49 8.93
N GLU A 90 16.57 -11.80 9.60
CA GLU A 90 16.47 -10.33 9.51
C GLU A 90 17.60 -9.60 10.25
N MET A 91 18.09 -10.15 11.36
CA MET A 91 19.26 -9.61 12.07
C MET A 91 20.52 -9.65 11.19
N GLU A 92 20.75 -10.79 10.52
CA GLU A 92 21.87 -10.94 9.59
C GLU A 92 21.78 -9.94 8.43
N LYS A 93 20.59 -9.77 7.83
CA LYS A 93 20.35 -8.80 6.75
C LYS A 93 20.61 -7.36 7.18
N GLN A 94 20.30 -7.02 8.43
CA GLN A 94 20.52 -5.69 9.01
C GLN A 94 21.94 -5.51 9.57
N GLY A 95 22.81 -6.54 9.48
CA GLY A 95 24.18 -6.49 9.94
C GLY A 95 24.33 -6.45 11.46
N ILE A 96 23.32 -6.94 12.19
CA ILE A 96 23.34 -7.05 13.66
C ILE A 96 24.16 -8.28 14.03
N ASP A 97 25.10 -8.12 14.96
CA ASP A 97 25.93 -9.24 15.42
C ASP A 97 25.11 -10.25 16.25
N GLN A 98 25.62 -11.47 16.33
CA GLN A 98 24.91 -12.57 16.98
C GLN A 98 24.61 -12.32 18.46
N GLN A 99 25.53 -11.71 19.20
CA GLN A 99 25.32 -11.49 20.63
C GLN A 99 24.20 -10.48 20.85
N THR A 100 24.24 -9.36 20.13
CA THR A 100 23.18 -8.35 20.16
C THR A 100 21.83 -8.92 19.72
N ALA A 101 21.82 -9.75 18.67
CA ALA A 101 20.61 -10.44 18.20
C ALA A 101 20.00 -11.36 19.27
N GLU A 102 20.83 -12.13 19.98
CA GLU A 102 20.39 -13.00 21.08
C GLU A 102 19.74 -12.18 22.23
N GLU A 103 20.33 -11.04 22.60
CA GLU A 103 19.79 -10.13 23.62
C GLU A 103 18.42 -9.55 23.22
N TYR A 104 18.27 -9.12 21.97
CA TYR A 104 16.99 -8.63 21.46
C TYR A 104 15.94 -9.73 21.35
N PHE A 105 16.29 -10.92 20.86
CA PHE A 105 15.33 -12.01 20.79
C PHE A 105 14.84 -12.40 22.19
N GLN A 106 15.76 -12.48 23.16
CA GLN A 106 15.42 -12.76 24.55
C GLN A 106 14.46 -11.72 25.13
N THR A 107 14.65 -10.44 24.81
CA THR A 107 13.73 -9.35 25.20
C THR A 107 12.30 -9.59 24.67
N LEU A 108 12.17 -10.04 23.42
CA LEU A 108 10.86 -10.35 22.82
C LEU A 108 10.17 -11.55 23.47
N ILE A 109 10.95 -12.58 23.84
CA ILE A 109 10.45 -13.77 24.55
C ILE A 109 10.01 -13.40 25.97
N GLU A 110 10.82 -12.66 26.72
CA GLU A 110 10.49 -12.23 28.08
C GLU A 110 9.30 -11.28 28.13
N GLY A 111 9.14 -10.44 27.11
CA GLY A 111 7.97 -9.60 26.90
C GLY A 111 6.71 -10.35 26.47
N ASN A 112 6.80 -11.68 26.24
CA ASN A 112 5.74 -12.52 25.71
C ASN A 112 5.12 -11.98 24.40
N LEU A 113 5.94 -11.36 23.54
CA LEU A 113 5.46 -10.77 22.29
C LEU A 113 4.77 -11.81 21.40
N PHE A 114 5.34 -13.00 21.32
CA PHE A 114 4.86 -14.07 20.45
C PHE A 114 3.69 -14.87 21.02
N GLN A 115 3.31 -14.63 22.28
CA GLN A 115 2.19 -15.31 22.96
C GLN A 115 2.25 -16.84 22.77
N ASP A 116 3.39 -17.43 23.13
CA ASP A 116 3.64 -18.87 22.98
C ASP A 116 3.41 -19.45 21.56
N GLY A 117 3.52 -18.61 20.53
CA GLY A 117 3.37 -18.97 19.13
C GLY A 117 2.04 -18.57 18.48
N GLU A 118 1.16 -17.88 19.22
CA GLU A 118 -0.08 -17.32 18.66
C GLU A 118 0.18 -16.15 17.72
N MET A 119 1.28 -15.41 17.90
CA MET A 119 1.65 -14.29 17.04
C MET A 119 2.81 -14.67 16.11
N ALA A 120 2.66 -14.39 14.82
CA ALA A 120 3.69 -14.54 13.79
C ALA A 120 4.49 -13.24 13.65
N LEU A 121 5.82 -13.34 13.62
CA LEU A 121 6.71 -12.23 13.27
C LEU A 121 6.60 -11.92 11.77
N THR A 122 6.31 -10.66 11.44
CA THR A 122 6.17 -10.23 10.05
C THR A 122 7.06 -9.06 9.67
N GLY A 123 7.59 -8.34 10.65
CA GLY A 123 8.49 -7.22 10.40
C GLY A 123 9.39 -6.93 11.58
N ILE A 124 10.63 -6.56 11.30
CA ILE A 124 11.55 -6.05 12.32
C ILE A 124 12.47 -4.99 11.71
N ARG A 125 12.68 -3.90 12.46
CA ARG A 125 13.68 -2.86 12.14
C ARG A 125 14.48 -2.55 13.39
N ILE A 126 15.80 -2.50 13.25
CA ILE A 126 16.71 -2.13 14.33
C ILE A 126 17.58 -0.98 13.87
N ASP A 127 17.43 0.16 14.51
CA ASP A 127 18.24 1.34 14.24
C ASP A 127 18.24 2.31 15.42
N ASP A 128 19.09 3.33 15.37
CA ASP A 128 19.11 4.44 16.32
C ASP A 128 17.99 5.43 15.94
N ILE A 129 16.78 5.18 16.47
CA ILE A 129 15.56 5.87 16.05
C ILE A 129 15.55 7.29 16.63
N ASP A 130 15.90 7.42 17.90
CA ASP A 130 15.93 8.71 18.60
C ASP A 130 17.25 9.48 18.46
N LYS A 131 18.20 8.94 17.70
CA LYS A 131 19.51 9.54 17.36
C LYS A 131 20.39 9.79 18.58
N ASN A 132 20.26 8.97 19.63
CA ASN A 132 21.07 9.07 20.85
C ASN A 132 22.32 8.16 20.83
N GLY A 133 22.45 7.30 19.82
CA GLY A 133 23.54 6.34 19.64
C GLY A 133 23.25 4.93 20.17
N GLN A 134 22.12 4.72 20.86
CA GLN A 134 21.58 3.42 21.22
C GLN A 134 20.70 2.88 20.08
N LYS A 135 20.70 1.57 19.89
CA LYS A 135 19.83 0.93 18.92
C LYS A 135 18.48 0.61 19.58
N ASP A 136 17.43 0.95 18.87
CA ASP A 136 16.03 0.70 19.17
C ASP A 136 15.49 -0.41 18.27
N MET A 137 14.32 -0.94 18.60
CA MET A 137 13.70 -2.03 17.85
C MET A 137 12.20 -1.77 17.61
N LEU A 138 11.79 -1.89 16.35
CA LEU A 138 10.39 -1.93 15.94
C LEU A 138 10.04 -3.33 15.49
N VAL A 139 8.99 -3.91 16.07
CA VAL A 139 8.58 -5.29 15.77
C VAL A 139 7.12 -5.36 15.38
N MET A 140 6.85 -5.94 14.23
CA MET A 140 5.51 -6.16 13.72
C MET A 140 5.13 -7.63 13.84
N VAL A 141 3.94 -7.88 14.40
CA VAL A 141 3.38 -9.21 14.53
C VAL A 141 1.92 -9.25 14.10
N LEU A 142 1.46 -10.42 13.66
CA LEU A 142 0.07 -10.69 13.35
C LEU A 142 -0.38 -12.04 13.91
N ASP A 143 -1.68 -12.24 14.06
CA ASP A 143 -2.28 -13.50 14.51
C ASP A 143 -1.97 -14.62 13.51
N ALA A 144 -1.24 -15.63 13.96
CA ALA A 144 -0.75 -16.72 13.12
C ALA A 144 -1.86 -17.67 12.63
N GLN A 145 -3.04 -17.66 13.26
CA GLN A 145 -4.19 -18.48 12.89
C GLN A 145 -5.15 -17.75 11.94
N GLU A 146 -5.32 -16.44 12.11
CA GLU A 146 -6.28 -15.63 11.36
C GLU A 146 -5.62 -14.87 10.18
N MET A 147 -4.84 -15.57 9.35
CA MET A 147 -4.32 -15.00 8.10
C MET A 147 -5.34 -15.13 6.95
N PRO A 148 -5.55 -14.09 6.11
CA PRO A 148 -5.15 -12.68 6.25
C PRO A 148 -6.34 -11.84 6.76
N PHE A 149 -6.27 -11.35 8.00
CA PHE A 149 -7.26 -10.42 8.55
C PHE A 149 -6.60 -9.10 8.99
N TYR A 150 -7.22 -7.97 8.65
CA TYR A 150 -6.75 -6.65 9.09
C TYR A 150 -7.01 -6.48 10.58
N GLY A 151 -6.13 -5.77 11.28
CA GLY A 151 -6.29 -5.47 12.69
C GLY A 151 -6.05 -6.63 13.66
N SER A 152 -5.76 -7.84 13.19
CA SER A 152 -5.33 -8.97 14.03
C SER A 152 -3.83 -8.95 14.27
N GLY A 153 -3.29 -7.82 14.77
CA GLY A 153 -1.85 -7.67 14.96
C GLY A 153 -1.45 -6.42 15.74
N GLY A 154 -0.16 -6.13 15.71
CA GLY A 154 0.39 -4.93 16.33
C GLY A 154 1.80 -4.59 15.86
N LEU A 155 2.11 -3.30 15.89
CA LEU A 155 3.44 -2.75 15.76
C LEU A 155 3.93 -2.32 17.15
N TRP A 156 5.02 -2.91 17.60
CA TRP A 156 5.63 -2.67 18.89
C TRP A 156 6.88 -1.82 18.76
N PHE A 157 7.02 -0.87 19.68
CA PHE A 157 8.13 0.08 19.75
C PHE A 157 8.90 -0.19 21.04
N TYR A 158 10.16 -0.59 20.89
CA TYR A 158 11.13 -0.76 21.97
C TYR A 158 12.19 0.31 21.76
N ILE A 159 12.01 1.47 22.40
CA ILE A 159 12.92 2.62 22.28
C ILE A 159 13.58 2.84 23.63
N ASN A 160 14.91 2.84 23.67
CA ASN A 160 15.70 2.88 24.90
C ASN A 160 15.25 1.83 25.94
N ASP A 161 15.32 2.18 27.22
CA ASP A 161 14.80 1.38 28.34
C ASP A 161 13.35 1.77 28.71
N ASP A 162 12.62 2.44 27.82
CA ASP A 162 11.24 2.83 28.07
C ASP A 162 10.29 1.62 28.07
N THR A 163 9.12 1.80 28.65
CA THR A 163 8.06 0.78 28.55
C THR A 163 7.63 0.62 27.08
N PRO A 164 7.64 -0.60 26.51
CA PRO A 164 7.26 -0.81 25.13
C PRO A 164 5.86 -0.28 24.82
N TYR A 165 5.73 0.39 23.68
CA TYR A 165 4.44 0.89 23.19
C TYR A 165 3.92 -0.03 22.08
N CYS A 166 2.62 -0.33 22.11
CA CYS A 166 1.95 -1.14 21.10
C CYS A 166 0.93 -0.30 20.35
N PHE A 167 1.07 -0.28 19.03
CA PHE A 167 0.11 0.27 18.10
C PHE A 167 -0.70 -0.86 17.47
N SER A 168 -2.02 -0.85 17.70
CA SER A 168 -2.97 -1.83 17.15
C SER A 168 -4.23 -1.11 16.65
N GLU A 169 -4.52 -1.24 15.37
CA GLU A 169 -5.66 -0.59 14.70
C GLU A 169 -6.40 -1.57 13.79
N GLU A 170 -7.74 -1.51 13.80
CA GLU A 170 -8.60 -2.47 13.10
C GLU A 170 -8.38 -2.49 11.57
N MET A 171 -7.99 -1.34 11.01
CA MET A 171 -7.79 -1.15 9.57
C MET A 171 -6.32 -1.31 9.15
N CYS A 172 -5.41 -1.55 10.09
CA CYS A 172 -4.00 -1.72 9.77
C CYS A 172 -3.72 -3.14 9.28
N SER A 173 -2.97 -3.23 8.19
CA SER A 173 -2.36 -4.48 7.72
C SER A 173 -1.09 -4.72 8.51
N TYR A 174 -0.94 -5.91 9.09
CA TYR A 174 0.27 -6.33 9.80
C TYR A 174 1.05 -7.41 9.04
N TYR A 175 0.82 -7.57 7.73
CA TYR A 175 1.40 -8.65 6.90
C TYR A 175 2.91 -8.54 6.65
N GLY A 176 3.57 -7.46 7.10
CA GLY A 176 5.01 -7.26 6.88
C GLY A 176 5.35 -6.50 5.60
N TRP A 177 4.36 -6.06 4.82
CA TRP A 177 4.55 -5.12 3.71
C TRP A 177 4.39 -3.70 4.22
N PHE A 178 5.48 -3.07 4.62
CA PHE A 178 5.45 -1.72 5.14
C PHE A 178 6.72 -0.94 4.83
N ASP A 179 6.54 0.37 4.78
CA ASP A 179 7.60 1.37 4.74
C ASP A 179 7.62 2.09 6.09
N ILE A 180 8.83 2.40 6.56
CA ILE A 180 9.03 3.15 7.80
C ILE A 180 10.29 3.99 7.72
N PHE A 181 10.22 5.21 8.25
CA PHE A 181 11.36 6.09 8.46
C PHE A 181 11.12 6.97 9.69
N TRP A 182 12.14 7.68 10.13
CA TRP A 182 12.03 8.59 11.26
C TRP A 182 12.89 9.83 11.09
N GLU A 183 12.35 11.00 11.43
CA GLU A 183 13.01 12.30 11.33
C GLU A 183 12.28 13.34 12.18
N ASP A 184 12.92 14.47 12.51
CA ASP A 184 12.29 15.63 13.17
C ASP A 184 11.52 16.46 12.13
N ILE A 185 10.34 15.98 11.72
CA ILE A 185 9.56 16.54 10.60
C ILE A 185 8.69 17.73 11.03
N ASP A 186 8.47 17.93 12.33
CA ASP A 186 7.84 19.14 12.85
C ASP A 186 8.80 20.17 13.47
N ASN A 187 10.09 19.84 13.52
CA ASN A 187 11.19 20.72 13.91
C ASN A 187 11.08 21.19 15.38
N ASP A 188 10.55 20.34 16.27
CA ASP A 188 10.50 20.59 17.71
C ASP A 188 11.65 19.94 18.49
N GLY A 189 12.52 19.19 17.79
CA GLY A 189 13.69 18.51 18.34
C GLY A 189 13.41 17.10 18.86
N ASN A 190 12.17 16.63 18.77
CA ASN A 190 11.82 15.22 18.96
C ASN A 190 11.82 14.49 17.61
N VAL A 191 11.81 13.15 17.66
CA VAL A 191 11.74 12.35 16.45
C VAL A 191 10.31 11.91 16.18
N GLU A 192 9.90 11.99 14.91
CA GLU A 192 8.67 11.40 14.42
C GLU A 192 8.98 10.14 13.62
N ILE A 193 8.30 9.05 13.97
CA ILE A 193 8.34 7.78 13.27
C ILE A 193 7.14 7.71 12.34
N VAL A 194 7.39 7.64 11.03
CA VAL A 194 6.37 7.61 9.98
C VAL A 194 6.24 6.19 9.45
N PHE A 195 5.04 5.64 9.58
CA PHE A 195 4.72 4.26 9.25
C PHE A 195 3.66 4.18 8.15
N SER A 196 3.89 3.35 7.14
CA SER A 196 2.93 3.06 6.08
C SER A 196 2.85 1.55 5.81
N ALA A 197 1.73 0.92 6.17
CA ALA A 197 1.49 -0.49 5.91
C ALA A 197 0.66 -0.69 4.64
N GLN A 198 1.06 -1.61 3.78
CA GLN A 198 0.30 -1.98 2.59
C GLN A 198 -0.58 -3.19 2.89
N GLY A 199 -1.81 -3.14 2.40
CA GLY A 199 -2.77 -4.24 2.44
C GLY A 199 -2.60 -5.23 1.29
N THR A 200 -3.59 -6.11 1.14
CA THR A 200 -3.62 -7.21 0.14
C THR A 200 -4.69 -7.03 -0.94
N GLY A 201 -5.57 -6.05 -0.78
CA GLY A 201 -6.66 -5.72 -1.68
C GLY A 201 -6.25 -4.89 -2.90
N CYS A 202 -7.15 -4.84 -3.88
CA CYS A 202 -6.94 -4.10 -5.13
C CYS A 202 -7.32 -2.60 -5.00
N GLY A 203 -7.25 -2.03 -3.79
CA GLY A 203 -7.74 -0.69 -3.48
C GLY A 203 -6.79 0.45 -3.88
N ALA A 204 -5.69 0.16 -4.59
CA ALA A 204 -4.57 1.07 -4.78
C ALA A 204 -4.08 1.63 -3.42
N VAL A 205 -3.81 2.93 -3.32
CA VAL A 205 -3.28 3.55 -2.10
C VAL A 205 -4.27 3.55 -0.93
N GLY A 206 -5.58 3.42 -1.20
CA GLY A 206 -6.61 3.27 -0.18
C GLY A 206 -6.61 1.91 0.51
N ASP A 207 -5.77 0.98 0.05
CA ASP A 207 -5.45 -0.22 0.81
C ASP A 207 -4.10 -0.07 1.51
N SER A 208 -3.82 1.11 2.06
CA SER A 208 -2.66 1.34 2.89
C SER A 208 -3.02 2.04 4.20
N TYR A 209 -2.43 1.61 5.29
CA TYR A 209 -2.57 2.25 6.59
C TYR A 209 -1.42 3.22 6.84
N LYS A 210 -1.69 4.41 7.40
CA LYS A 210 -0.63 5.39 7.73
C LYS A 210 -0.77 5.89 9.15
N ALA A 211 0.38 6.02 9.81
CA ALA A 211 0.45 6.62 11.13
C ALA A 211 1.79 7.35 11.31
N ILE A 212 1.75 8.41 12.09
CA ILE A 212 2.93 9.16 12.52
C ILE A 212 2.94 9.15 14.03
N PHE A 213 4.09 8.86 14.62
CA PHE A 213 4.28 8.78 16.05
C PHE A 213 5.41 9.70 16.47
N LYS A 214 5.14 10.67 17.34
CA LYS A 214 6.18 11.46 17.98
C LYS A 214 6.70 10.74 19.20
N TYR A 215 8.03 10.56 19.28
CA TYR A 215 8.71 10.07 20.47
C TYR A 215 9.35 11.22 21.25
N ARG A 216 8.90 11.42 22.48
CA ARG A 216 9.42 12.40 23.44
C ARG A 216 10.28 11.68 24.47
N ASN A 217 11.57 12.00 24.51
CA ASN A 217 12.48 11.35 25.44
C ASN A 217 12.13 11.68 26.91
N SER A 218 11.91 10.63 27.72
CA SER A 218 11.53 10.71 29.13
C SER A 218 12.57 11.39 30.02
N LEU A 219 13.84 11.42 29.61
CA LEU A 219 14.91 12.07 30.37
C LEU A 219 14.84 13.61 30.28
N THR A 220 14.21 14.13 29.23
CA THR A 220 14.03 15.57 29.00
C THR A 220 12.63 16.06 29.36
N ASP A 221 11.62 15.20 29.24
CA ASP A 221 10.23 15.55 29.51
C ASP A 221 9.76 14.96 30.86
N ASN A 222 9.58 15.81 31.88
CA ASN A 222 9.09 15.43 33.23
C ASN A 222 7.60 14.99 33.24
N SER A 223 7.08 14.52 32.10
CA SER A 223 5.70 14.16 31.87
C SER A 223 5.46 12.69 32.25
N LYS A 224 4.28 12.41 32.83
CA LYS A 224 3.81 11.04 33.17
C LYS A 224 3.10 10.34 31.99
N LYS A 225 3.14 10.91 30.78
CA LYS A 225 2.51 10.28 29.60
C LYS A 225 3.42 9.19 29.05
N HIS A 226 2.85 8.28 28.25
CA HIS A 226 3.67 7.46 27.36
C HIS A 226 4.50 8.40 26.48
N ASN A 227 5.77 8.02 26.27
CA ASN A 227 6.72 8.81 25.48
C ASN A 227 6.38 8.86 24.00
N ILE A 228 5.43 8.04 23.54
CA ILE A 228 4.96 8.02 22.17
C ILE A 228 3.55 8.59 22.08
N GLU A 229 3.34 9.55 21.18
CA GLU A 229 2.03 10.10 20.85
C GLU A 229 1.76 10.04 19.34
N ARG A 230 0.54 9.67 18.96
CA ARG A 230 0.14 9.66 17.55
C ARG A 230 -0.14 11.09 17.08
N MET A 231 0.45 11.45 15.95
CA MET A 231 0.20 12.71 15.25
C MET A 231 -0.86 12.50 14.16
N GLN A 232 -1.59 13.59 13.85
CA GLN A 232 -2.59 13.59 12.79
C GLN A 232 -1.97 13.99 11.46
N LEU A 233 -2.40 13.35 10.38
CA LEU A 233 -2.19 13.81 9.01
C LEU A 233 -3.32 14.77 8.60
N PRO A 234 -3.11 15.66 7.61
CA PRO A 234 -4.17 16.50 7.05
C PRO A 234 -5.39 15.72 6.53
N SER A 235 -5.20 14.46 6.07
CA SER A 235 -6.25 13.57 5.60
C SER A 235 -7.10 12.98 6.73
N ASP A 236 -6.64 12.99 7.98
CA ASP A 236 -7.29 12.29 9.10
C ASP A 236 -8.54 13.03 9.64
N PHE A 237 -8.87 14.21 9.10
CA PHE A 237 -10.01 15.02 9.55
C PHE A 237 -11.36 14.57 8.98
N ASP A 238 -11.38 13.69 7.99
CA ASP A 238 -12.61 13.15 7.41
C ASP A 238 -12.99 11.79 8.03
N GLU A 239 -14.29 11.57 8.26
CA GLU A 239 -14.81 10.31 8.82
C GLU A 239 -14.55 9.10 7.90
N ASP A 240 -14.31 9.36 6.61
CA ASP A 240 -13.91 8.38 5.61
C ASP A 240 -12.38 8.35 5.52
N TYR A 241 -11.78 7.29 6.07
CA TYR A 241 -10.35 6.99 6.09
C TYR A 241 -9.68 7.00 4.70
N ASP A 242 -10.48 6.90 3.64
CA ASP A 242 -10.08 6.83 2.24
C ASP A 242 -10.12 8.19 1.52
N CYS A 243 -10.14 9.31 2.24
CA CYS A 243 -10.18 10.63 1.63
C CYS A 243 -8.85 11.37 1.85
N GLY A 244 -8.18 11.69 0.75
CA GLY A 244 -7.10 12.67 0.74
C GLY A 244 -7.62 14.08 1.00
N ILE A 245 -6.88 15.09 0.55
CA ILE A 245 -7.30 16.50 0.76
C ILE A 245 -8.38 16.98 -0.23
N LYS A 246 -9.10 16.03 -0.86
CA LYS A 246 -10.23 16.24 -1.77
C LYS A 246 -9.90 17.10 -3.00
N ILE A 247 -8.79 16.81 -3.68
CA ILE A 247 -8.52 17.43 -4.99
C ILE A 247 -9.59 17.02 -5.99
N GLU A 248 -10.10 18.00 -6.73
CA GLU A 248 -11.00 17.79 -7.86
C GLU A 248 -10.25 17.98 -9.18
N VAL A 249 -10.48 17.07 -10.14
CA VAL A 249 -9.84 17.10 -11.46
C VAL A 249 -10.86 17.46 -12.53
N PHE A 250 -10.53 18.47 -13.31
CA PHE A 250 -11.34 19.00 -14.39
C PHE A 250 -10.70 18.69 -15.74
N GLN A 251 -11.50 18.16 -16.66
CA GLN A 251 -11.14 18.10 -18.07
C GLN A 251 -11.50 19.45 -18.71
N GLU A 252 -10.52 20.07 -19.37
CA GLU A 252 -10.72 21.34 -20.06
C GLU A 252 -11.24 21.12 -21.50
N PRO A 253 -11.77 22.16 -22.16
CA PRO A 253 -12.20 22.07 -23.56
C PRO A 253 -11.07 21.78 -24.55
N GLU A 254 -9.83 22.12 -24.19
CA GLU A 254 -8.65 21.80 -24.99
C GLU A 254 -8.24 20.33 -24.82
N LYS A 255 -7.84 19.70 -25.94
CA LYS A 255 -7.34 18.32 -25.93
C LYS A 255 -6.13 18.19 -25.00
N ASN A 256 -6.13 17.12 -24.22
CA ASN A 256 -5.09 16.74 -23.26
C ASN A 256 -4.83 17.77 -22.15
N GLN A 257 -5.74 18.74 -21.98
CA GLN A 257 -5.62 19.75 -20.94
C GLN A 257 -6.54 19.39 -19.77
N TYR A 258 -5.95 19.40 -18.58
CA TYR A 258 -6.66 19.24 -17.32
C TYR A 258 -6.32 20.39 -16.36
N SER A 259 -7.13 20.52 -15.33
CA SER A 259 -6.87 21.39 -14.19
C SER A 259 -7.21 20.66 -12.89
N ALA A 260 -6.37 20.78 -11.87
CA ALA A 260 -6.62 20.26 -10.54
C ALA A 260 -6.97 21.42 -9.61
N PHE A 261 -8.09 21.34 -8.89
CA PHE A 261 -8.46 22.30 -7.85
C PHE A 261 -8.19 21.70 -6.46
N CYS A 262 -7.39 22.41 -5.66
CA CYS A 262 -7.12 22.05 -4.28
C CYS A 262 -7.95 22.94 -3.34
N PRO A 263 -8.93 22.39 -2.61
CA PRO A 263 -9.77 23.18 -1.70
C PRO A 263 -9.01 23.71 -0.48
N TYR A 264 -7.90 23.07 -0.09
CA TYR A 264 -7.06 23.52 1.03
C TYR A 264 -6.41 24.89 0.75
N PHE A 265 -5.98 25.10 -0.50
CA PHE A 265 -5.32 26.33 -0.94
C PHE A 265 -6.25 27.30 -1.68
N ASP A 266 -7.47 26.87 -2.03
CA ASP A 266 -8.36 27.60 -2.96
C ASP A 266 -7.61 27.95 -4.27
N GLU A 267 -6.90 26.96 -4.81
CA GLU A 267 -6.00 27.13 -5.95
C GLU A 267 -6.28 26.09 -7.04
N THR A 268 -6.13 26.51 -8.30
CA THR A 268 -6.23 25.65 -9.48
C THR A 268 -4.89 25.62 -10.23
N ILE A 269 -4.38 24.42 -10.51
CA ILE A 269 -3.17 24.20 -11.30
C ILE A 269 -3.55 23.49 -12.60
N SER A 270 -3.21 24.07 -13.74
CA SER A 270 -3.38 23.44 -15.05
C SER A 270 -2.19 22.55 -15.39
N PHE A 271 -2.46 21.40 -16.01
CA PHE A 271 -1.46 20.40 -16.38
C PHE A 271 -1.90 19.61 -17.62
N GLN A 272 -0.96 18.88 -18.23
CA GLN A 272 -1.20 18.09 -19.44
C GLN A 272 -1.25 16.59 -19.14
N ALA A 273 -2.23 15.89 -19.73
CA ALA A 273 -2.35 14.43 -19.66
C ALA A 273 -3.18 13.91 -20.85
N GLU A 274 -2.99 12.66 -21.25
CA GLU A 274 -3.76 12.10 -22.37
C GLU A 274 -5.23 11.88 -21.98
N ASN A 275 -6.17 12.38 -22.80
CA ASN A 275 -7.58 12.02 -22.66
C ASN A 275 -7.81 10.56 -23.07
N ILE A 276 -8.72 9.85 -22.38
CA ILE A 276 -9.16 8.50 -22.79
C ILE A 276 -10.15 8.55 -23.95
N GLY A 277 -10.94 9.63 -24.04
CA GLY A 277 -11.96 9.81 -25.08
C GLY A 277 -11.66 10.95 -26.04
N GLU A 278 -12.29 10.91 -27.21
CA GLU A 278 -12.27 12.03 -28.17
C GLU A 278 -13.33 13.11 -27.85
N ASP A 279 -14.28 12.81 -26.96
CA ASP A 279 -15.35 13.71 -26.56
C ASP A 279 -14.82 14.77 -25.59
N LEU A 280 -14.53 15.96 -26.11
CA LEU A 280 -14.12 17.12 -25.32
C LEU A 280 -15.35 17.90 -24.82
N PRO A 281 -15.34 18.36 -23.56
CA PRO A 281 -16.44 19.14 -23.03
C PRO A 281 -16.41 20.57 -23.61
N ASN A 282 -17.57 21.21 -23.76
CA ASN A 282 -17.64 22.60 -24.24
C ASN A 282 -17.10 23.61 -23.21
N THR A 283 -17.05 23.24 -21.94
CA THR A 283 -16.56 24.02 -20.79
C THR A 283 -15.92 23.06 -19.80
N ALA A 284 -14.99 23.54 -18.97
CA ALA A 284 -14.37 22.76 -17.89
C ALA A 284 -15.41 21.91 -17.14
N ARG A 285 -15.12 20.63 -16.97
CA ARG A 285 -16.02 19.68 -16.30
C ARG A 285 -15.22 18.85 -15.29
N CYS A 286 -15.72 18.75 -14.06
CA CYS A 286 -15.16 17.82 -13.07
C CYS A 286 -15.37 16.39 -13.57
N VAL A 287 -14.26 15.67 -13.77
CA VAL A 287 -14.24 14.30 -14.32
C VAL A 287 -13.56 13.30 -13.39
N GLY A 288 -12.83 13.78 -12.39
CA GLY A 288 -12.10 12.92 -11.47
C GLY A 288 -11.68 13.64 -10.20
N SER A 289 -10.85 12.98 -9.41
CA SER A 289 -10.42 13.41 -8.09
C SER A 289 -9.10 12.75 -7.68
N GLU A 290 -8.65 13.06 -6.47
CA GLU A 290 -7.68 12.23 -5.77
C GLU A 290 -8.18 10.77 -5.63
N VAL A 291 -7.23 9.82 -5.61
CA VAL A 291 -7.48 8.40 -5.44
C VAL A 291 -7.00 7.96 -4.07
N ARG A 292 -7.90 8.00 -3.09
CA ARG A 292 -7.79 7.33 -1.79
C ARG A 292 -6.58 7.71 -0.91
N GLY A 293 -6.25 9.00 -0.89
CA GLY A 293 -5.36 9.62 0.08
C GLY A 293 -3.86 9.49 -0.24
N PHE A 294 -3.06 9.89 0.75
CA PHE A 294 -1.62 10.00 0.59
C PHE A 294 -0.95 8.66 0.28
N TYR A 295 0.21 8.70 -0.36
CA TYR A 295 1.17 7.61 -0.47
C TYR A 295 2.59 8.17 -0.64
N ASN A 296 3.58 7.28 -0.70
CA ASN A 296 4.98 7.65 -0.90
C ASN A 296 5.47 8.72 0.10
N LEU A 297 5.20 8.48 1.38
CA LEU A 297 5.63 9.36 2.46
C LEU A 297 7.16 9.36 2.57
N CYS A 298 7.77 10.54 2.65
CA CYS A 298 9.21 10.67 2.88
C CYS A 298 9.56 12.00 3.57
N ALA A 299 10.68 12.05 4.27
CA ALA A 299 11.22 13.29 4.82
C ALA A 299 12.03 14.04 3.76
N VAL A 300 11.80 15.35 3.62
CA VAL A 300 12.53 16.22 2.69
C VAL A 300 12.92 17.54 3.35
N GLU A 301 14.01 18.16 2.90
CA GLU A 301 14.41 19.49 3.36
C GLU A 301 13.69 20.58 2.56
N TYR A 302 13.02 21.50 3.26
CA TYR A 302 12.37 22.67 2.69
C TYR A 302 12.70 23.92 3.50
N ASN A 303 13.34 24.92 2.86
CA ASN A 303 13.79 26.17 3.50
C ASN A 303 14.64 25.94 4.77
N GLY A 304 15.52 24.93 4.76
CA GLY A 304 16.41 24.61 5.88
C GLY A 304 15.74 23.87 7.05
N LYS A 305 14.52 23.36 6.84
CA LYS A 305 13.76 22.56 7.80
C LYS A 305 13.37 21.22 7.20
N MET A 306 13.32 20.17 8.01
CA MET A 306 12.76 18.90 7.57
C MET A 306 11.23 18.98 7.59
N VAL A 307 10.59 18.44 6.56
CA VAL A 307 9.12 18.38 6.43
C VAL A 307 8.73 17.03 5.85
N LEU A 308 7.46 16.64 6.03
CA LEU A 308 6.91 15.45 5.39
C LEU A 308 6.49 15.78 3.96
N GLN A 309 6.99 15.04 2.98
CA GLN A 309 6.42 15.00 1.64
C GLN A 309 5.44 13.82 1.51
N ALA A 310 4.32 14.07 0.85
CA ALA A 310 3.31 13.08 0.53
C ALA A 310 2.82 13.24 -0.92
N SER A 311 2.42 12.15 -1.55
CA SER A 311 1.86 12.13 -2.91
C SER A 311 0.40 11.68 -2.90
N GLU A 312 -0.42 12.14 -3.84
CA GLU A 312 -1.78 11.63 -4.14
C GLU A 312 -1.93 11.42 -5.64
N TYR A 313 -2.49 10.26 -6.05
CA TYR A 313 -2.78 10.00 -7.46
C TYR A 313 -4.03 10.78 -7.86
N LEU A 314 -4.02 11.39 -9.04
CA LEU A 314 -5.18 12.08 -9.60
C LEU A 314 -5.72 11.27 -10.78
N ASN A 315 -7.03 11.02 -10.77
CA ASN A 315 -7.69 10.35 -11.88
C ASN A 315 -8.44 11.31 -12.80
N GLY A 316 -8.52 10.93 -14.08
CA GLY A 316 -9.32 11.61 -15.09
C GLY A 316 -10.68 10.93 -15.32
N GLU A 317 -11.27 11.19 -16.49
CA GLU A 317 -12.59 10.69 -16.88
C GLU A 317 -12.71 9.17 -16.98
N GLY A 318 -11.59 8.44 -17.07
CA GLY A 318 -11.58 6.98 -17.02
C GLY A 318 -11.67 6.39 -15.60
N GLY A 319 -11.77 7.23 -14.56
CA GLY A 319 -11.76 6.79 -13.17
C GLY A 319 -10.39 6.27 -12.74
N THR A 320 -10.33 5.43 -11.69
CA THR A 320 -9.08 5.04 -11.01
C THR A 320 -8.01 4.38 -11.90
N VAL A 321 -8.37 3.88 -13.08
CA VAL A 321 -7.42 3.30 -14.06
C VAL A 321 -6.77 4.36 -14.96
N HIS A 322 -7.27 5.59 -14.96
CA HIS A 322 -6.80 6.72 -15.74
C HIS A 322 -6.06 7.71 -14.84
N ASN A 323 -4.84 7.36 -14.46
CA ASN A 323 -3.96 8.31 -13.79
C ASN A 323 -3.58 9.41 -14.79
N VAL A 324 -3.89 10.66 -14.44
CA VAL A 324 -3.57 11.84 -15.25
C VAL A 324 -2.43 12.66 -14.66
N ALA A 325 -2.18 12.54 -13.36
CA ALA A 325 -1.11 13.25 -12.67
C ALA A 325 -0.92 12.75 -11.24
N THR A 326 0.18 13.16 -10.61
CA THR A 326 0.40 13.02 -9.17
C THR A 326 0.39 14.40 -8.51
N ALA A 327 -0.47 14.61 -7.52
CA ALA A 327 -0.35 15.77 -6.64
C ALA A 327 0.70 15.49 -5.57
N GLN A 328 1.52 16.49 -5.26
CA GLN A 328 2.56 16.42 -4.25
C GLN A 328 2.32 17.49 -3.19
N PHE A 329 2.65 17.18 -1.94
CA PHE A 329 2.43 18.04 -0.78
C PHE A 329 3.65 18.10 0.11
N LEU A 330 3.92 19.27 0.69
CA LEU A 330 4.78 19.42 1.85
C LEU A 330 3.91 19.70 3.08
N ILE A 331 4.10 18.90 4.12
CA ILE A 331 3.32 18.88 5.35
C ILE A 331 4.25 19.13 6.53
N THR A 332 3.83 20.00 7.44
CA THR A 332 4.48 20.27 8.72
C THR A 332 3.43 20.34 9.83
N TRP A 333 3.83 20.57 11.09
CA TRP A 333 2.92 20.72 12.21
C TRP A 333 3.14 22.06 12.93
N LYS A 334 2.05 22.62 13.42
CA LYS A 334 2.05 23.79 14.30
C LYS A 334 2.48 23.39 15.71
N GLU A 335 2.85 24.37 16.53
CA GLU A 335 3.24 24.15 17.94
C GLU A 335 2.15 23.42 18.76
N ASP A 336 0.88 23.52 18.37
CA ASP A 336 -0.24 22.83 19.02
C ASP A 336 -0.47 21.39 18.52
N GLY A 337 0.36 20.91 17.59
CA GLY A 337 0.26 19.59 16.96
C GLY A 337 -0.73 19.52 15.80
N THR A 338 -1.27 20.65 15.33
CA THR A 338 -2.15 20.67 14.14
C THR A 338 -1.31 20.53 12.86
N PRO A 339 -1.60 19.54 11.98
CA PRO A 339 -0.91 19.44 10.70
C PRO A 339 -1.28 20.60 9.76
N GLU A 340 -0.32 21.02 8.94
CA GLU A 340 -0.46 22.10 7.96
C GLU A 340 0.23 21.73 6.65
N ILE A 341 -0.48 21.91 5.54
CA ILE A 341 0.11 21.78 4.20
C ILE A 341 0.67 23.13 3.82
N ILE A 342 1.97 23.21 3.60
CA ILE A 342 2.67 24.48 3.33
C ILE A 342 2.94 24.71 1.85
N LYS A 343 2.86 23.66 1.05
CA LYS A 343 3.04 23.72 -0.40
C LYS A 343 2.37 22.53 -1.07
N TRP A 344 1.83 22.74 -2.26
CA TRP A 344 1.44 21.67 -3.17
C TRP A 344 1.86 21.97 -4.60
N TRP A 345 1.97 20.94 -5.44
CA TRP A 345 2.21 21.06 -6.88
C TRP A 345 1.74 19.79 -7.60
N ILE A 346 1.67 19.88 -8.94
CA ILE A 346 1.32 18.74 -9.80
C ILE A 346 2.58 18.24 -10.51
N GLU A 347 2.77 16.92 -10.49
CA GLU A 347 3.73 16.20 -11.31
C GLU A 347 2.99 15.47 -12.43
N GLU A 348 3.33 15.81 -13.68
CA GLU A 348 2.78 15.17 -14.87
C GLU A 348 3.50 13.83 -15.12
N ASP A 349 2.72 12.79 -15.43
CA ASP A 349 3.29 11.51 -15.86
C ASP A 349 4.01 11.69 -17.20
N LYS A 350 5.31 11.39 -17.23
CA LYS A 350 6.23 11.66 -18.36
C LYS A 350 5.95 10.87 -19.65
N ASN A 351 4.76 10.29 -19.81
CA ASN A 351 4.41 9.47 -20.97
C ASN A 351 3.80 10.26 -22.13
N ILE A 352 3.81 11.59 -22.11
CA ILE A 352 3.51 12.37 -23.31
C ILE A 352 4.76 12.34 -24.22
N SER A 353 4.85 11.29 -25.03
CA SER A 353 5.73 11.31 -26.19
C SER A 353 5.28 12.44 -27.12
N ASP A 354 6.12 13.47 -27.25
CA ASP A 354 6.05 14.44 -28.33
C ASP A 354 5.88 13.66 -29.65
N SER A 355 4.67 13.71 -30.21
CA SER A 355 4.33 13.08 -31.50
C SER A 355 4.40 14.09 -32.64
#